data_AF-A0AAE6CAJ5-F1
#
_entry.id   AF-A0AAE6CAJ5-F1
#
_cell.length_a   1.000
_cell.length_b   1.000
_cell.length_c   1.000
_cell.angle_alpha   90.00
_cell.angle_beta   90.00
_cell.angle_gamma   90.00
#
_symmetry.space_group_name_H-M   'P 1'
#
loop_
_entity.id
_entity.type
_entity.pdbx_description
1 polymer ?
#
loop_
_entity_poly.entity_id
_entity_poly.type
_entity_poly.pdbx_seq_one_letter_code
_entity_poly.pdbx_strand_id
1 'polypeptide(L)'
;MVDPGEDPQMTAARELLEETGYPTVSIERIGLSATCSSRISNATHSFFVRTGDRKPGFVEEPGIEVVPVSQSELRRMVLSGEFGEQTHLGVLAQASARGLLCFED
;
A
#
# COMPACT_ATOMS: atom_id res chain seq x y z
N MET A 1 -2.35 1.88 -11.91
CA MET A 1 -2.95 3.22 -12.12
C MET A 1 -4.45 3.06 -12.26
N VAL A 2 -5.27 4.03 -11.85
CA VAL A 2 -6.73 3.94 -12.07
C VAL A 2 -7.02 4.16 -13.55
N ASP A 3 -7.57 3.14 -14.22
CA ASP A 3 -7.95 3.26 -15.62
C ASP A 3 -9.19 4.15 -15.80
N PRO A 4 -9.36 4.81 -16.96
CA PRO A 4 -10.51 5.68 -17.19
C PRO A 4 -11.85 4.97 -16.97
N GLY A 5 -12.62 5.43 -15.98
CA GLY A 5 -13.93 4.88 -15.63
C GLY A 5 -13.89 3.67 -14.68
N GLU A 6 -12.70 3.23 -14.25
CA GLU A 6 -12.56 2.20 -13.22
C GLU A 6 -12.78 2.78 -11.82
N ASP A 7 -13.39 1.99 -10.94
CA ASP A 7 -13.49 2.33 -9.53
C ASP A 7 -12.11 2.17 -8.86
N PRO A 8 -11.58 3.18 -8.14
CA PRO A 8 -10.24 3.10 -7.55
C PRO A 8 -10.04 1.95 -6.55
N GLN A 9 -11.10 1.47 -5.92
CA GLN A 9 -11.03 0.32 -5.02
C GLN A 9 -10.85 -0.99 -5.81
N MET A 10 -11.54 -1.11 -6.94
CA MET A 10 -11.36 -2.23 -7.87
C MET A 10 -9.94 -2.24 -8.46
N THR A 11 -9.44 -1.06 -8.87
CA THR A 11 -8.05 -0.90 -9.30
C THR A 11 -7.09 -1.38 -8.21
N ALA A 12 -7.23 -0.89 -6.97
CA ALA A 12 -6.32 -1.24 -5.88
C ALA A 12 -6.31 -2.76 -5.58
N ALA A 13 -7.47 -3.42 -5.64
CA ALA A 13 -7.56 -4.86 -5.44
C ALA A 13 -6.93 -5.66 -6.60
N ARG A 14 -7.07 -5.18 -7.84
CA ARG A 14 -6.45 -5.78 -9.03
C ARG A 14 -4.93 -5.65 -9.00
N GLU A 15 -4.41 -4.42 -8.85
CA GLU A 15 -2.97 -4.14 -8.83
C GLU A 15 -2.28 -4.89 -7.69
N LEU A 16 -2.89 -4.93 -6.49
CA LEU A 16 -2.33 -5.71 -5.36
C LEU A 16 -2.13 -7.18 -5.75
N LEU A 17 -3.12 -7.79 -6.40
CA LEU A 17 -3.03 -9.18 -6.80
C LEU A 17 -1.99 -9.39 -7.91
N GLU A 18 -1.90 -8.48 -8.87
CA GLU A 18 -0.99 -8.54 -10.02
C GLU A 18 0.47 -8.34 -9.61
N GLU A 19 0.76 -7.38 -8.74
CA GLU A 19 2.13 -7.03 -8.34
C GLU A 19 2.64 -7.90 -7.19
N THR A 20 1.76 -8.39 -6.31
CA THR A 20 2.18 -9.08 -5.07
C THR A 20 1.74 -10.53 -4.96
N GLY A 21 0.71 -10.93 -5.71
CA GLY A 21 0.10 -12.25 -5.61
C GLY A 21 -0.83 -12.43 -4.41
N TYR A 22 -1.05 -11.40 -3.60
CA TYR A 22 -1.98 -11.45 -2.46
C TYR A 22 -3.42 -11.10 -2.88
N PRO A 23 -4.40 -11.99 -2.65
CA PRO A 23 -5.80 -11.68 -2.92
C PRO A 23 -6.39 -10.77 -1.85
N THR A 24 -7.35 -9.93 -2.24
CA THR A 24 -8.08 -9.05 -1.31
C THR A 24 -9.18 -9.82 -0.57
N VAL A 25 -9.20 -9.75 0.76
CA VAL A 25 -10.31 -10.23 1.62
C VAL A 25 -11.23 -9.08 2.03
N SER A 26 -10.66 -7.96 2.44
CA SER A 26 -11.40 -6.73 2.73
C SER A 26 -10.57 -5.52 2.35
N ILE A 27 -11.22 -4.47 1.86
CA ILE A 27 -10.57 -3.23 1.45
C ILE A 27 -11.35 -2.03 1.98
N GLU A 28 -10.64 -1.06 2.57
CA GLU A 28 -11.19 0.20 3.07
C GLU A 28 -10.40 1.37 2.49
N ARG A 29 -11.09 2.38 1.95
CA ARG A 29 -10.44 3.64 1.56
C ARG A 29 -10.11 4.46 2.81
N ILE A 30 -8.82 4.68 3.06
CA ILE A 30 -8.33 5.43 4.22
C ILE A 30 -7.96 6.88 3.89
N GLY A 31 -7.76 7.21 2.60
CA GLY A 31 -7.40 8.56 2.18
C GLY A 31 -7.58 8.86 0.69
N LEU A 32 -7.57 10.15 0.38
CA LEU A 32 -7.41 10.73 -0.95
C LEU A 32 -6.58 12.01 -0.79
N SER A 33 -5.36 12.00 -1.30
CA SER A 33 -4.38 13.08 -1.06
C SER A 33 -3.68 13.47 -2.35
N ALA A 34 -3.33 14.75 -2.50
CA ALA A 34 -2.45 15.19 -3.59
C ALA A 34 -1.06 14.56 -3.42
N THR A 35 -0.49 14.03 -4.50
CA THR A 35 0.84 13.42 -4.47
C THR A 35 1.94 14.47 -4.35
N CYS A 36 1.79 15.61 -5.05
CA CYS A 36 2.67 16.77 -4.94
C CYS A 36 1.92 18.04 -5.38
N SER A 37 1.20 18.68 -4.46
CA SER A 37 0.26 19.77 -4.77
C SER A 37 0.89 20.99 -5.48
N SER A 38 2.21 21.17 -5.38
CA SER A 38 2.93 22.26 -6.02
C SER A 38 3.43 21.95 -7.44
N ARG A 39 3.45 20.68 -7.87
CA ARG A 39 4.03 20.28 -9.16
C ARG A 39 3.14 19.40 -10.02
N ILE A 40 2.28 18.58 -9.41
CA ILE A 40 1.48 17.58 -10.11
C ILE A 40 0.05 17.63 -9.59
N SER A 41 -0.92 17.59 -10.50
CA SER A 41 -2.35 17.66 -10.17
C SER A 41 -2.99 16.30 -9.89
N ASN A 42 -2.20 15.22 -9.89
CA ASN A 42 -2.72 13.89 -9.57
C ASN A 42 -2.99 13.75 -8.06
N ALA A 43 -3.92 12.86 -7.75
CA ALA A 43 -4.22 12.46 -6.39
C ALA A 43 -4.01 10.95 -6.25
N THR A 44 -3.54 10.55 -5.08
CA THR A 44 -3.39 9.16 -4.69
C THR A 44 -4.57 8.76 -3.82
N HIS A 45 -5.27 7.70 -4.23
CA HIS A 45 -6.22 7.01 -3.38
C HIS A 45 -5.46 6.03 -2.48
N SER A 46 -5.70 6.09 -1.17
CA SER A 46 -5.02 5.24 -0.20
C SER A 46 -6.01 4.25 0.39
N PHE A 47 -5.63 2.98 0.42
CA PHE A 47 -6.47 1.88 0.89
C PHE A 47 -5.74 1.06 1.94
N PHE A 48 -6.48 0.54 2.91
CA PHE A 48 -6.02 -0.51 3.82
C PHE A 48 -6.66 -1.82 3.39
N VAL A 49 -5.82 -2.83 3.10
CA VAL A 49 -6.27 -4.13 2.61
C VAL A 49 -5.91 -5.21 3.60
N ARG A 50 -6.89 -6.05 3.97
CA ARG A 50 -6.61 -7.36 4.56
C ARG A 50 -6.59 -8.39 3.45
N THR A 51 -5.51 -9.16 3.38
CA THR A 51 -5.27 -10.12 2.31
C THR A 51 -5.55 -11.55 2.77
N GLY A 52 -5.73 -12.44 1.79
CA GLY A 52 -5.61 -13.89 2.00
C GLY A 52 -4.17 -14.36 1.80
N ASP A 53 -3.98 -15.68 1.71
CA ASP A 53 -2.67 -16.27 1.43
C ASP A 53 -2.19 -15.91 0.02
N ARG A 54 -0.87 -15.73 -0.12
CA ARG A 54 -0.23 -15.46 -1.40
C ARG A 54 -0.52 -16.61 -2.38
N LYS A 55 -0.86 -16.28 -3.63
CA LYS A 55 -1.11 -17.30 -4.66
C LYS A 55 0.11 -18.22 -4.83
N PRO A 56 -0.06 -19.55 -4.81
CA PRO A 56 1.02 -20.48 -5.10
C PRO A 56 1.59 -20.26 -6.50
N GLY A 57 2.91 -20.27 -6.61
CA GLY A 57 3.60 -20.10 -7.90
C GLY A 57 3.50 -18.70 -8.48
N PHE A 58 3.15 -17.68 -7.69
CA PHE A 58 3.28 -16.29 -8.12
C PHE A 58 4.74 -15.98 -8.47
N VAL A 59 4.94 -15.31 -9.60
CA VAL A 59 6.26 -14.91 -10.11
C VAL A 59 6.28 -13.39 -10.17
N GLU A 60 7.23 -12.80 -9.46
CA GLU A 60 7.45 -11.36 -9.43
C GLU A 60 8.01 -10.86 -10.77
N GLU A 61 7.76 -9.59 -11.08
CA GLU A 61 8.33 -8.97 -12.28
C GLU A 61 9.87 -8.84 -12.15
N PRO A 62 10.61 -8.91 -13.26
CA PRO A 62 12.07 -8.76 -13.21
C PRO A 62 12.50 -7.43 -12.57
N GLY A 63 13.23 -7.52 -11.45
CA GLY A 63 13.74 -6.36 -10.71
C GLY A 63 12.80 -5.84 -9.62
N ILE A 64 11.68 -6.54 -9.36
CA ILE A 64 10.77 -6.28 -8.24
C ILE A 64 10.85 -7.47 -7.27
N GLU A 65 10.80 -7.18 -5.97
CA GLU A 65 10.73 -8.19 -4.91
C GLU A 65 9.60 -7.85 -3.94
N VAL A 66 8.80 -8.84 -3.55
CA VAL A 66 7.75 -8.67 -2.54
C VAL A 66 8.27 -9.21 -1.21
N VAL A 67 8.53 -8.30 -0.28
CA VAL A 67 9.07 -8.63 1.05
C VAL A 67 8.01 -8.39 2.13
N PRO A 68 7.34 -9.43 2.64
CA PRO A 68 6.48 -9.31 3.81
C PRO A 68 7.32 -8.98 5.04
N VAL A 69 6.89 -7.98 5.81
CA VAL A 69 7.55 -7.57 7.05
C VAL A 69 6.55 -7.52 8.20
N SER A 70 7.02 -7.83 9.41
CA SER A 70 6.28 -7.62 10.65
C SER A 70 6.12 -6.13 10.97
N GLN A 71 5.22 -5.81 11.92
CA GLN A 71 5.03 -4.43 12.38
C GLN A 71 6.30 -3.85 13.03
N SER A 72 7.07 -4.66 13.78
CA SER A 72 8.35 -4.24 14.36
C SER A 72 9.43 -4.00 13.29
N GLU A 73 9.47 -4.82 12.22
CA GLU A 73 10.38 -4.60 11.09
C GLU A 73 10.01 -3.33 10.32
N LEU A 74 8.72 -3.13 10.01
CA LEU A 74 8.24 -1.92 9.36
C LEU A 74 8.59 -0.68 10.18
N ARG A 75 8.39 -0.70 11.50
CA ARG A 75 8.80 0.38 12.41
C ARG A 75 10.29 0.68 12.27
N ARG A 76 11.14 -0.36 12.28
CA ARG A 76 12.59 -0.20 12.13
C ARG A 76 12.96 0.45 10.79
N MET A 77 12.36 -0.01 9.69
CA MET A 77 12.61 0.52 8.34
C MET A 77 12.17 1.98 8.19
N VAL A 78 11.04 2.35 8.79
CA VAL A 78 10.57 3.75 8.82
C VAL A 78 11.55 4.63 9.60
N LEU A 79 12.00 4.18 10.78
CA LEU A 79 12.91 4.95 11.62
C LEU A 79 14.34 5.03 11.05
N SER A 80 14.80 3.98 10.36
CA SER A 80 16.11 3.99 9.68
C SER A 80 16.12 4.80 8.39
N GLY A 81 14.94 5.06 7.80
CA GLY A 81 14.78 5.69 6.50
C GLY A 81 14.92 4.74 5.31
N GLU A 82 15.09 3.44 5.55
CA GLU A 82 15.04 2.40 4.51
C GLU A 82 13.67 2.39 3.81
N PHE A 83 12.60 2.65 4.57
CA PHE A 83 11.27 2.95 4.04
C PHE A 83 10.98 4.46 4.17
N GLY A 84 11.59 5.25 3.28
CA GLY A 84 11.66 6.71 3.42
C GLY A 84 10.79 7.55 2.48
N GLU A 85 10.02 6.94 1.57
CA GLU A 85 9.18 7.68 0.63
C GLU A 85 7.99 8.33 1.37
N GLN A 86 7.85 9.65 1.25
CA GLN A 86 6.96 10.44 2.09
C GLN A 86 5.48 10.18 1.83
N THR A 87 5.09 9.86 0.58
CA THR A 87 3.70 9.51 0.29
C THR A 87 3.33 8.17 0.91
N HIS A 88 4.23 7.18 0.91
CA HIS A 88 4.05 5.90 1.60
C HIS A 88 3.96 6.08 3.11
N LEU A 89 4.84 6.89 3.71
CA LEU A 89 4.77 7.24 5.14
C LEU A 89 3.44 7.92 5.50
N GLY A 90 2.92 8.77 4.61
CA GLY A 90 1.60 9.38 4.76
C GLY A 90 0.47 8.34 4.81
N VAL A 91 0.53 7.29 4.00
CA VAL A 91 -0.45 6.17 4.04
C VAL A 91 -0.36 5.41 5.36
N LEU A 92 0.85 5.11 5.84
CA LEU A 92 1.04 4.45 7.15
C LEU A 92 0.49 5.31 8.29
N ALA A 93 0.71 6.63 8.25
CA ALA A 93 0.15 7.57 9.23
C ALA A 93 -1.39 7.59 9.21
N GLN A 94 -2.02 7.56 8.03
CA GLN A 94 -3.48 7.47 7.91
C GLN A 94 -4.03 6.15 8.48
N ALA A 95 -3.37 5.03 8.21
CA ALA A 95 -3.75 3.73 8.76
C ALA A 95 -3.63 3.71 10.30
N SER A 96 -2.54 4.25 10.83
CA SER A 96 -2.32 4.35 12.28
C SER A 96 -3.32 5.27 12.96
N ALA A 97 -3.60 6.45 12.39
CA ALA A 97 -4.60 7.39 12.92
C ALA A 97 -6.03 6.80 12.97
N ARG A 98 -6.31 5.80 12.12
CA ARG A 98 -7.57 5.04 12.12
C ARG A 98 -7.57 3.82 13.04
N GLY A 99 -6.44 3.50 13.69
CA GLY A 99 -6.29 2.30 14.51
C GLY A 99 -6.22 1.01 13.72
N LEU A 100 -5.90 1.07 12.42
CA LEU A 100 -5.78 -0.10 11.54
C LEU A 100 -4.38 -0.71 11.56
N LEU A 101 -3.37 0.07 11.95
CA LEU A 101 -1.97 -0.32 12.06
C LEU A 101 -1.39 0.21 13.37
N CYS A 102 -0.65 -0.63 14.09
CA CYS A 102 0.09 -0.22 15.28
C CYS A 102 1.55 -0.62 15.13
N PHE A 103 2.48 0.32 15.23
CA PHE A 103 3.89 -0.05 15.29
C PHE A 103 4.17 -0.82 16.58
N GLU A 104 4.80 -1.98 16.45
CA GLU A 104 5.26 -2.78 17.57
C GLU A 104 6.74 -2.50 17.82
N ASP A 105 7.18 -2.55 19.09
CA ASP A 105 8.57 -2.37 19.45
C ASP A 105 9.46 -3.56 19.06
#